data_AF-A0A941MH29-F1
#
_entry.id   AF-A0A941MH29-F1
#
_cell.length_a   1.000
_cell.length_b   1.000
_cell.length_c   1.000
_cell.angle_alpha   90.00
_cell.angle_beta   90.00
_cell.angle_gamma   90.00
#
_symmetry.space_group_name_H-M   'P 1'
#
loop_
_entity.id
_entity.type
_entity.pdbx_description
1 polymer ?
#
loop_
_entity_poly.entity_id
_entity_poly.type
_entity_poly.pdbx_seq_one_letter_code
_entity_poly.pdbx_strand_id
1 'polypeptide(L)'
;MPTGVITTATSGSWPKFDTSYLKAPVPYQYAYADILPSIMRITGGRHYHVGPLREGLAARIEDGLTAAGIDRERFVNIPWVDDVGAELVAKEVDLYIGSFPLAGGKAAIEVMAAGVPLLLHSNYVTPFFTDINEVYPGVLVWRRPDELQRVLSDVTPELLSEHAVRARSFYENYHVPGRLKAAVEDTLRGCPPDAPPPAKHRANTLQRFLDIRTAQRSAQAARPAAPVPVAKPPPAPEPAPAPVKTSAEKVEVPKTLTLSQAFRAAVPMRSRDLIVILWRRLVGIKPT
;
A
#
# COMPACT_ATOMS: atom_id res chain seq x y z
N MET A 1 -28.94 9.33 -2.74
CA MET A 1 -28.01 8.91 -3.79
C MET A 1 -26.90 9.95 -3.81
N PRO A 2 -25.62 9.59 -3.65
CA PRO A 2 -24.54 10.56 -3.81
C PRO A 2 -24.67 11.23 -5.19
N THR A 3 -24.54 12.55 -5.22
CA THR A 3 -24.93 13.41 -6.36
C THR A 3 -23.90 13.45 -7.49
N GLY A 4 -23.04 12.43 -7.64
CA GLY A 4 -22.04 12.38 -8.70
C GLY A 4 -21.25 11.08 -8.76
N VAL A 5 -20.62 10.87 -9.92
CA VAL A 5 -19.61 9.82 -10.15
C VAL A 5 -18.31 10.27 -9.49
N ILE A 6 -17.70 9.42 -8.65
CA ILE A 6 -16.45 9.72 -7.93
C ILE A 6 -15.34 8.80 -8.44
N THR A 7 -14.26 9.39 -8.96
CA THR A 7 -13.03 8.71 -9.33
C THR A 7 -12.15 8.53 -8.09
N THR A 8 -11.72 7.30 -7.85
CA THR A 8 -10.94 6.95 -6.66
C THR A 8 -9.59 6.36 -7.02
N ALA A 9 -8.66 6.39 -6.07
CA ALA A 9 -7.39 5.68 -6.21
C ALA A 9 -6.91 5.10 -4.87
N THR A 10 -6.08 4.06 -4.96
CA THR A 10 -5.32 3.49 -3.83
C THR A 10 -3.90 3.20 -4.28
N SER A 11 -2.91 3.39 -3.40
CA SER A 11 -1.51 3.07 -3.69
C SER A 11 -0.91 2.04 -2.73
N GLY A 12 -0.31 0.99 -3.30
CA GLY A 12 0.37 -0.05 -2.56
C GLY A 12 0.78 -1.23 -3.43
N SER A 13 1.77 -2.00 -2.97
CA SER A 13 2.09 -3.30 -3.56
C SER A 13 1.34 -4.42 -2.85
N TRP A 14 1.23 -5.57 -3.52
CA TRP A 14 0.60 -6.80 -3.01
C TRP A 14 0.92 -7.19 -1.56
N PRO A 15 2.13 -6.95 -0.97
CA PRO A 15 2.38 -7.31 0.42
C PRO A 15 1.49 -6.57 1.43
N LYS A 16 0.88 -5.44 1.03
CA LYS A 16 -0.08 -4.71 1.85
C LYS A 16 -1.47 -5.35 1.89
N PHE A 17 -1.82 -6.12 0.86
CA PHE A 17 -3.20 -6.52 0.56
C PHE A 17 -3.46 -8.02 0.69
N ASP A 18 -2.43 -8.84 0.48
CA ASP A 18 -2.56 -10.30 0.40
C ASP A 18 -1.73 -10.99 1.50
N THR A 19 -0.41 -10.98 1.35
CA THR A 19 0.52 -11.63 2.28
C THR A 19 1.55 -10.63 2.78
N SER A 20 1.45 -10.26 4.05
CA SER A 20 2.51 -9.48 4.70
C SER A 20 3.74 -10.35 4.92
N TYR A 21 4.91 -9.71 4.90
CA TYR A 21 6.22 -10.25 5.29
C TYR A 21 6.24 -10.93 6.67
N LEU A 22 5.20 -10.77 7.49
CA LEU A 22 5.11 -11.31 8.84
C LEU A 22 4.21 -12.57 8.99
N LYS A 23 3.31 -12.87 8.04
CA LYS A 23 2.45 -14.07 8.02
C LYS A 23 1.51 -14.08 6.79
N ALA A 24 1.30 -15.26 6.22
CA ALA A 24 0.31 -15.51 5.17
C ALA A 24 -0.92 -16.23 5.75
N PRO A 25 -2.15 -15.73 5.51
CA PRO A 25 -2.54 -14.35 5.13
C PRO A 25 -2.44 -13.38 6.32
N VAL A 26 -2.56 -12.07 6.06
CA VAL A 26 -2.76 -11.07 7.15
C VAL A 26 -4.09 -11.39 7.83
N PRO A 27 -4.12 -11.79 9.11
CA PRO A 27 -5.37 -12.14 9.79
C PRO A 27 -6.14 -10.85 10.09
N TYR A 28 -6.95 -10.43 9.12
CA TYR A 28 -7.75 -9.22 9.20
C TYR A 28 -9.09 -9.44 8.51
N GLN A 29 -10.17 -8.94 9.12
CA GLN A 29 -11.53 -9.21 8.67
C GLN A 29 -11.86 -8.56 7.32
N TYR A 30 -11.21 -7.44 6.98
CA TYR A 30 -11.52 -6.66 5.78
C TYR A 30 -10.39 -6.77 4.76
N ALA A 31 -10.53 -7.68 3.81
CA ALA A 31 -9.60 -7.81 2.70
C ALA A 31 -9.89 -6.76 1.62
N TYR A 32 -8.83 -6.17 1.06
CA TYR A 32 -8.94 -5.16 0.00
C TYR A 32 -9.78 -5.63 -1.19
N ALA A 33 -9.52 -6.84 -1.68
CA ALA A 33 -10.23 -7.42 -2.82
C ALA A 33 -11.74 -7.60 -2.58
N ASP A 34 -12.18 -7.77 -1.33
CA ASP A 34 -13.60 -7.96 -1.01
C ASP A 34 -14.33 -6.63 -0.82
N ILE A 35 -13.61 -5.60 -0.34
CA ILE A 35 -14.17 -4.28 -0.06
C ILE A 35 -14.23 -3.41 -1.33
N LEU A 36 -13.24 -3.54 -2.22
CA LEU A 36 -13.11 -2.71 -3.41
C LEU A 36 -14.36 -2.71 -4.33
N PRO A 37 -15.01 -3.85 -4.63
CA PRO A 37 -16.25 -3.83 -5.42
C PRO A 37 -17.37 -3.01 -4.78
N SER A 38 -17.44 -2.98 -3.45
CA SER A 38 -18.42 -2.15 -2.73
C SER A 38 -18.11 -0.67 -2.85
N ILE A 39 -16.83 -0.29 -2.73
CA ILE A 39 -16.38 1.10 -2.98
C ILE A 39 -16.81 1.52 -4.39
N MET A 40 -16.44 0.76 -5.42
CA MET A 40 -16.72 1.08 -6.82
C MET A 40 -18.21 1.12 -7.16
N ARG A 41 -19.02 0.29 -6.48
CA ARG A 41 -20.48 0.33 -6.62
C ARG A 41 -21.05 1.64 -6.09
N ILE A 42 -20.60 2.09 -4.93
CA ILE A 42 -21.11 3.31 -4.28
C ILE A 42 -20.65 4.55 -5.04
N THR A 43 -19.37 4.58 -5.46
CA THR A 43 -18.78 5.76 -6.11
C THR A 43 -19.18 5.90 -7.58
N GLY A 44 -19.52 4.81 -8.25
CA GLY A 44 -19.94 4.84 -9.66
C GLY A 44 -18.84 5.19 -10.67
N GLY A 45 -17.64 5.60 -10.23
CA GLY A 45 -16.54 6.03 -11.09
C GLY A 45 -15.46 4.98 -11.33
N ARG A 46 -14.31 5.43 -11.84
CA ARG A 46 -13.12 4.58 -12.01
C ARG A 46 -12.37 4.44 -10.69
N HIS A 47 -11.63 3.35 -10.56
CA HIS A 47 -10.68 3.14 -9.48
C HIS A 47 -9.30 2.84 -10.03
N TYR A 48 -8.33 3.68 -9.70
CA TYR A 48 -6.93 3.50 -10.06
C TYR A 48 -6.15 2.85 -8.92
N HIS A 49 -5.58 1.68 -9.17
CA HIS A 49 -4.69 1.02 -8.24
C HIS A 49 -3.23 1.23 -8.66
N VAL A 50 -2.48 2.01 -7.88
CA VAL A 50 -1.07 2.31 -8.13
C VAL A 50 -0.17 1.37 -7.33
N GLY A 51 0.50 0.46 -8.01
CA GLY A 51 1.43 -0.53 -7.47
C GLY A 51 1.16 -1.94 -7.99
N PRO A 52 2.14 -2.85 -7.86
CA PRO A 52 2.02 -4.19 -8.43
C PRO A 52 1.08 -5.07 -7.60
N LEU A 53 0.10 -5.69 -8.28
CA LEU A 53 -0.75 -6.74 -7.74
C LEU A 53 -0.25 -8.12 -8.19
N ARG A 54 -0.41 -9.14 -7.34
CA ARG A 54 -0.20 -10.54 -7.74
C ARG A 54 -1.40 -11.02 -8.55
N GLU A 55 -1.17 -11.93 -9.49
CA GLU A 55 -2.21 -12.48 -10.36
C GLU A 55 -3.42 -12.99 -9.58
N GLY A 56 -3.22 -13.77 -8.51
CA GLY A 56 -4.33 -14.28 -7.70
C GLY A 56 -5.14 -13.19 -6.97
N LEU A 57 -4.49 -12.08 -6.59
CA LEU A 57 -5.18 -10.93 -5.97
C LEU A 57 -5.95 -10.13 -7.02
N ALA A 58 -5.36 -9.90 -8.18
CA ALA A 58 -6.02 -9.24 -9.31
C ALA A 58 -7.23 -10.05 -9.77
N ALA A 59 -7.09 -11.36 -9.96
CA ALA A 59 -8.20 -12.25 -10.34
C ALA A 59 -9.37 -12.18 -9.33
N ARG A 60 -9.08 -12.20 -8.03
CA ARG A 60 -10.11 -12.07 -6.99
C ARG A 60 -10.85 -10.73 -7.06
N ILE A 61 -10.15 -9.64 -7.38
CA ILE A 61 -10.77 -8.32 -7.60
C ILE A 61 -11.70 -8.41 -8.82
N GLU A 62 -11.21 -8.91 -9.94
CA GLU A 62 -11.99 -9.05 -11.18
C GLU A 62 -13.26 -9.90 -11.01
N ASP A 63 -13.16 -11.02 -10.27
CA ASP A 63 -14.30 -11.87 -9.93
C ASP A 63 -15.32 -11.11 -9.08
N GLY A 64 -14.86 -10.36 -8.08
CA GLY A 64 -15.70 -9.51 -7.23
C GLY A 64 -16.41 -8.40 -8.00
N LEU A 65 -15.73 -7.76 -8.97
CA LEU A 65 -16.32 -6.76 -9.85
C LEU A 65 -17.37 -7.38 -10.78
N THR A 66 -17.07 -8.55 -11.34
CA THR A 66 -17.99 -9.30 -12.22
C THR A 66 -19.26 -9.69 -11.48
N ALA A 67 -19.12 -10.27 -10.28
CA ALA A 67 -20.26 -10.63 -9.43
C ALA A 67 -21.10 -9.41 -9.01
N ALA A 68 -20.48 -8.23 -8.96
CA ALA A 68 -21.13 -6.97 -8.65
C ALA A 68 -21.81 -6.29 -9.87
N GLY A 69 -21.65 -6.83 -11.08
CA GLY A 69 -22.12 -6.19 -12.32
C GLY A 69 -21.35 -4.91 -12.66
N ILE A 70 -20.11 -4.77 -12.19
CA ILE A 70 -19.26 -3.61 -12.45
C ILE A 70 -18.38 -3.91 -13.66
N ASP A 71 -18.34 -2.98 -14.61
CA ASP A 71 -17.43 -3.06 -15.75
C ASP A 71 -15.97 -3.09 -15.30
N ARG A 72 -15.23 -4.12 -15.75
CA ARG A 72 -13.84 -4.37 -15.41
C ARG A 72 -12.93 -3.22 -15.85
N GLU A 73 -13.25 -2.53 -16.95
CA GLU A 73 -12.46 -1.40 -17.44
C GLU A 73 -12.48 -0.19 -16.49
N ARG A 74 -13.39 -0.17 -15.52
CA ARG A 74 -13.43 0.85 -14.47
C ARG A 74 -12.35 0.62 -13.41
N PHE A 75 -11.79 -0.57 -13.30
CA PHE A 75 -10.64 -0.85 -12.44
C PHE A 75 -9.36 -0.83 -13.28
N VAL A 76 -8.43 0.05 -12.93
CA VAL A 76 -7.19 0.22 -13.69
C VAL A 76 -6.00 0.01 -12.75
N ASN A 77 -5.24 -1.07 -12.97
CA ASN A 77 -4.00 -1.29 -12.25
C ASN A 77 -2.80 -0.67 -12.99
N ILE A 78 -2.15 0.29 -12.34
CA ILE A 78 -0.92 0.94 -12.78
C ILE A 78 0.23 0.36 -11.96
N PRO A 79 1.10 -0.51 -12.51
CA PRO A 79 2.08 -1.25 -11.69
C PRO A 79 3.10 -0.37 -10.97
N TRP A 80 3.45 0.77 -11.55
CA TRP A 80 4.47 1.68 -11.02
C TRP A 80 4.28 3.10 -11.54
N VAL A 81 4.65 4.09 -10.72
CA VAL A 81 4.77 5.51 -11.07
C VAL A 81 5.94 6.15 -10.31
N ASP A 82 6.49 7.25 -10.84
CA ASP A 82 7.53 8.04 -10.17
C ASP A 82 6.99 8.81 -8.95
N ASP A 83 5.80 9.39 -9.11
CA ASP A 83 5.15 10.30 -8.16
C ASP A 83 3.66 9.97 -8.11
N VAL A 84 3.19 9.50 -6.96
CA VAL A 84 1.78 9.10 -6.78
C VAL A 84 0.89 10.34 -6.83
N GLY A 85 1.29 11.45 -6.21
CA GLY A 85 0.50 12.67 -6.19
C GLY A 85 0.28 13.24 -7.59
N ALA A 86 1.34 13.30 -8.40
CA ALA A 86 1.27 13.77 -9.78
C ALA A 86 0.38 12.88 -10.65
N GLU A 87 0.48 11.55 -10.51
CA GLU A 87 -0.37 10.61 -11.26
C GLU A 87 -1.85 10.81 -10.91
N LEU A 88 -2.17 10.96 -9.63
CA LEU A 88 -3.54 11.17 -9.14
C LEU A 88 -4.16 12.43 -9.72
N VAL A 89 -3.40 13.54 -9.77
CA VAL A 89 -3.85 14.78 -10.42
C VAL A 89 -4.08 14.57 -11.92
N ALA A 90 -3.15 13.91 -12.60
CA ALA A 90 -3.28 13.63 -14.04
C ALA A 90 -4.46 12.71 -14.39
N LYS A 91 -4.93 11.91 -13.43
CA LYS A 91 -6.10 11.02 -13.55
C LYS A 91 -7.38 11.61 -12.97
N GLU A 92 -7.35 12.88 -12.55
CA GLU A 92 -8.51 13.58 -11.99
C GLU A 92 -9.15 12.78 -10.84
N VAL A 93 -8.31 12.26 -9.93
CA VAL A 93 -8.78 11.50 -8.77
C VAL A 93 -9.44 12.45 -7.77
N ASP A 94 -10.72 12.19 -7.48
CA ASP A 94 -11.52 12.98 -6.54
C ASP A 94 -11.23 12.60 -5.07
N LEU A 95 -10.98 11.31 -4.82
CA LEU A 95 -10.81 10.78 -3.47
C LEU A 95 -9.79 9.63 -3.43
N TYR A 96 -8.73 9.81 -2.64
CA TYR A 96 -7.79 8.74 -2.36
C TYR A 96 -8.27 7.86 -1.21
N ILE A 97 -8.38 6.56 -1.46
CA ILE A 97 -8.67 5.54 -0.45
C ILE A 97 -7.35 4.97 0.04
N GLY A 98 -7.03 5.23 1.31
CA GLY A 98 -5.81 4.71 1.94
C GLY A 98 -5.72 3.19 1.86
N SER A 99 -4.52 2.65 1.66
CA SER A 99 -4.33 1.19 1.57
C SER A 99 -4.73 0.51 2.88
N PHE A 100 -5.38 -0.65 2.79
CA PHE A 100 -5.75 -1.48 3.93
C PHE A 100 -5.65 -2.96 3.55
N PRO A 101 -5.39 -3.89 4.49
CA PRO A 101 -5.27 -3.70 5.94
C PRO A 101 -3.99 -2.99 6.39
N LEU A 102 -2.96 -2.94 5.54
CA LEU A 102 -1.71 -2.24 5.82
C LEU A 102 -1.68 -0.89 5.12
N ALA A 103 -1.53 0.17 5.90
CA ALA A 103 -1.47 1.53 5.40
C ALA A 103 -0.10 1.86 4.75
N GLY A 104 0.00 3.03 4.13
CA GLY A 104 1.18 3.50 3.41
C GLY A 104 1.46 4.99 3.62
N GLY A 105 2.05 5.35 4.76
CA GLY A 105 2.31 6.74 5.14
C GLY A 105 2.99 7.61 4.08
N LYS A 106 3.98 7.07 3.34
CA LYS A 106 4.62 7.82 2.23
C LYS A 106 3.60 8.25 1.16
N ALA A 107 2.74 7.33 0.72
CA ALA A 107 1.74 7.64 -0.29
C ALA A 107 0.71 8.64 0.24
N ALA A 108 0.29 8.52 1.51
CA ALA A 108 -0.60 9.50 2.13
C ALA A 108 0.00 10.92 2.13
N ILE A 109 1.31 11.05 2.37
CA ILE A 109 2.02 12.34 2.30
C ILE A 109 2.02 12.91 0.88
N GLU A 110 2.32 12.10 -0.15
CA GLU A 110 2.30 12.54 -1.55
C GLU A 110 0.89 12.96 -2.01
N VAL A 111 -0.14 12.22 -1.59
CA VAL A 111 -1.55 12.54 -1.84
C VAL A 111 -1.93 13.88 -1.20
N MET A 112 -1.53 14.12 0.04
CA MET A 112 -1.74 15.41 0.69
C MET A 112 -0.97 16.54 0.01
N ALA A 113 0.26 16.28 -0.47
CA ALA A 113 1.03 17.23 -1.25
C ALA A 113 0.28 17.63 -2.53
N ALA A 114 -0.38 16.68 -3.19
CA ALA A 114 -1.22 16.94 -4.36
C ALA A 114 -2.56 17.64 -4.03
N GLY A 115 -2.90 17.81 -2.75
CA GLY A 115 -4.18 18.38 -2.33
C GLY A 115 -5.37 17.46 -2.60
N VAL A 116 -5.14 16.15 -2.70
CA VAL A 116 -6.21 15.18 -2.94
C VAL A 116 -6.82 14.75 -1.59
N PRO A 117 -8.16 14.74 -1.43
CA PRO A 117 -8.83 14.25 -0.23
C PRO A 117 -8.49 12.79 0.10
N LEU A 118 -8.48 12.45 1.40
CA LEU A 118 -8.14 11.11 1.89
C LEU A 118 -9.30 10.50 2.67
N LEU A 119 -9.57 9.22 2.42
CA LEU A 119 -10.39 8.34 3.26
C LEU A 119 -9.55 7.18 3.77
N LEU A 120 -9.34 7.11 5.08
CA LEU A 120 -8.47 6.12 5.70
C LEU A 120 -9.26 5.04 6.44
N HIS A 121 -8.71 3.84 6.45
CA HIS A 121 -9.24 2.73 7.22
C HIS A 121 -8.62 2.70 8.62
N SER A 122 -9.43 2.90 9.66
CA SER A 122 -9.01 2.76 11.05
C SER A 122 -8.91 1.29 11.45
N ASN A 123 -7.71 0.77 11.26
CA ASN A 123 -7.34 -0.59 11.62
C ASN A 123 -7.45 -0.78 13.14
N TYR A 124 -8.08 -1.85 13.61
CA TYR A 124 -8.28 -2.15 15.04
C TYR A 124 -7.15 -2.95 15.70
N VAL A 125 -6.12 -3.34 14.93
CA VAL A 125 -4.96 -4.10 15.42
C VAL A 125 -3.89 -3.17 15.99
N THR A 126 -3.57 -2.11 15.25
CA THR A 126 -2.50 -1.16 15.60
C THR A 126 -2.68 0.17 14.85
N PRO A 127 -2.36 1.32 15.49
CA PRO A 127 -2.41 2.62 14.83
C PRO A 127 -1.42 2.73 13.66
N PHE A 128 -0.31 1.98 13.70
CA PHE A 128 0.69 1.95 12.62
C PHE A 128 0.13 1.48 11.27
N PHE A 129 -1.00 0.79 11.26
CA PHE A 129 -1.66 0.32 10.03
C PHE A 129 -2.83 1.21 9.60
N THR A 130 -2.90 2.46 10.08
CA THR A 130 -3.99 3.39 9.77
C THR A 130 -3.52 4.66 9.04
N ASP A 131 -2.24 5.03 9.10
CA ASP A 131 -1.68 6.32 8.63
C ASP A 131 -2.33 7.59 9.24
N ILE A 132 -3.15 7.45 10.29
CA ILE A 132 -3.92 8.58 10.85
C ILE A 132 -3.06 9.59 11.61
N ASN A 133 -1.84 9.23 12.00
CA ASN A 133 -0.91 10.16 12.66
C ASN A 133 -0.11 10.97 11.63
N GLU A 134 -0.08 10.51 10.38
CA GLU A 134 0.68 11.06 9.29
C GLU A 134 -0.16 12.08 8.50
N VAL A 135 -1.46 12.18 8.74
CA VAL A 135 -2.38 13.06 8.00
C VAL A 135 -3.06 14.10 8.91
N TYR A 136 -3.78 15.02 8.28
CA TYR A 136 -4.46 16.11 8.98
C TYR A 136 -5.54 15.62 9.96
N PRO A 137 -5.68 16.28 11.13
CA PRO A 137 -6.79 16.02 12.05
C PRO A 137 -8.14 16.19 11.37
N GLY A 138 -9.05 15.24 11.59
CA GLY A 138 -10.39 15.27 11.00
C GLY A 138 -10.48 14.70 9.59
N VAL A 139 -9.43 14.02 9.09
CA VAL A 139 -9.51 13.19 7.88
C VAL A 139 -10.73 12.26 7.89
N LEU A 140 -11.27 11.93 6.71
CA LEU A 140 -12.36 10.96 6.61
C LEU A 140 -11.84 9.57 7.03
N VAL A 141 -12.60 8.88 7.87
CA VAL A 141 -12.21 7.59 8.43
C VAL A 141 -13.38 6.64 8.44
N TRP A 142 -13.13 5.37 8.10
CA TRP A 142 -14.05 4.26 8.30
C TRP A 142 -13.41 3.16 9.14
N ARG A 143 -14.21 2.39 9.89
CA ARG A 143 -13.74 1.21 10.63
C ARG A 143 -14.37 -0.09 10.17
N ARG A 144 -15.60 0.01 9.64
CA ARG A 144 -16.44 -1.12 9.27
C ARG A 144 -17.09 -0.84 7.90
N PRO A 145 -17.47 -1.88 7.14
CA PRO A 145 -18.06 -1.68 5.81
C PRO A 145 -19.30 -0.78 5.78
N ASP A 146 -20.14 -0.78 6.81
CA ASP A 146 -21.31 0.10 6.92
C ASP A 146 -20.93 1.57 7.19
N GLU A 147 -19.81 1.82 7.88
CA GLU A 147 -19.24 3.18 8.02
C GLU A 147 -18.66 3.66 6.70
N LEU A 148 -17.93 2.79 5.99
CA LEU A 148 -17.40 3.09 4.66
C LEU A 148 -18.53 3.46 3.69
N GLN A 149 -19.61 2.69 3.70
CA GLN A 149 -20.78 2.96 2.86
C GLN A 149 -21.41 4.32 3.17
N ARG A 150 -21.63 4.61 4.45
CA ARG A 150 -22.18 5.92 4.86
C ARG A 150 -21.28 7.06 4.44
N VAL A 151 -19.99 7.00 4.78
CA VAL A 151 -19.01 8.04 4.42
C VAL A 151 -19.01 8.29 2.92
N LEU A 152 -18.91 7.25 2.09
CA LEU A 152 -18.90 7.39 0.63
C LEU A 152 -20.23 7.89 0.06
N SER A 153 -21.36 7.55 0.68
CA SER A 153 -22.68 8.03 0.24
C SER A 153 -22.94 9.50 0.59
N ASP A 154 -22.26 10.00 1.62
CA ASP A 154 -22.36 11.36 2.13
C ASP A 154 -21.31 12.30 1.50
N VAL A 155 -20.42 11.79 0.63
CA VAL A 155 -19.43 12.61 -0.06
C VAL A 155 -20.13 13.59 -1.01
N THR A 156 -19.81 14.87 -0.87
CA THR A 156 -20.22 15.94 -1.78
C THR A 156 -18.98 16.68 -2.34
N PRO A 157 -19.12 17.42 -3.46
CA PRO A 157 -18.02 18.25 -3.97
C PRO A 157 -17.48 19.26 -2.96
N GLU A 158 -18.35 19.84 -2.12
CA GLU A 158 -17.97 20.79 -1.08
C GLU A 158 -17.13 20.12 0.00
N LEU A 159 -17.54 18.92 0.44
CA LEU A 159 -16.78 18.12 1.40
C LEU A 159 -15.40 17.77 0.83
N LEU A 160 -15.33 17.31 -0.43
CA LEU A 160 -14.06 17.01 -1.08
C LEU A 160 -13.16 18.26 -1.17
N SER A 161 -13.72 19.42 -1.55
CA SER A 161 -12.97 20.67 -1.61
C SER A 161 -12.42 21.10 -0.24
N GLU A 162 -13.22 20.99 0.83
CA GLU A 162 -12.78 21.26 2.20
C GLU A 162 -11.60 20.35 2.61
N HIS A 163 -11.73 19.04 2.33
CA HIS A 163 -10.70 18.06 2.65
C HIS A 163 -9.43 18.22 1.81
N ALA A 164 -9.55 18.66 0.55
CA ALA A 164 -8.43 18.99 -0.33
C ALA A 164 -7.58 20.14 0.24
N VAL A 165 -8.24 21.22 0.66
CA VAL A 165 -7.58 22.39 1.27
C VAL A 165 -6.88 22.00 2.58
N ARG A 166 -7.54 21.21 3.44
CA ARG A 166 -6.94 20.70 4.68
C ARG A 166 -5.73 19.81 4.43
N ALA A 167 -5.84 18.89 3.47
CA ALA A 167 -4.76 18.00 3.09
C ALA A 167 -3.52 18.79 2.66
N ARG A 168 -3.71 19.74 1.74
CA ARG A 168 -2.61 20.58 1.24
C ARG A 168 -1.99 21.44 2.34
N SER A 169 -2.82 22.14 3.12
CA SER A 169 -2.35 23.00 4.22
C SER A 169 -1.53 22.22 5.25
N PHE A 170 -1.98 21.01 5.60
CA PHE A 170 -1.26 20.17 6.54
C PHE A 170 0.08 19.68 5.98
N TYR A 171 0.13 19.29 4.70
CA TYR A 171 1.40 18.97 4.05
C TYR A 171 2.40 20.14 4.12
N GLU A 172 1.95 21.35 3.77
CA GLU A 172 2.78 22.56 3.79
C GLU A 172 3.29 22.89 5.19
N ASN A 173 2.47 22.65 6.22
CA ASN A 173 2.82 22.93 7.60
C ASN A 173 3.72 21.87 8.24
N TYR A 174 3.60 20.59 7.88
CA TYR A 174 4.25 19.50 8.63
C TYR A 174 5.16 18.58 7.80
N HIS A 175 4.93 18.45 6.50
CA HIS A 175 5.60 17.43 5.67
C HIS A 175 6.55 17.98 4.60
N VAL A 176 6.68 19.30 4.48
CA VAL A 176 7.70 19.89 3.60
C VAL A 176 9.11 19.55 4.12
N PRO A 177 10.11 19.34 3.25
CA PRO A 177 11.45 18.89 3.67
C PRO A 177 12.12 19.75 4.75
N GLY A 178 11.83 21.06 4.78
CA GLY A 178 12.35 21.97 5.81
C GLY A 178 11.88 21.64 7.23
N ARG A 179 10.71 21.02 7.38
CA ARG A 179 10.13 20.69 8.70
C ARG A 179 10.86 19.56 9.40
N LEU A 180 11.31 18.54 8.68
CA LEU A 180 12.14 17.49 9.26
C LEU A 180 13.44 18.06 9.84
N LYS A 181 14.10 18.94 9.08
CA LYS A 181 15.33 19.61 9.54
C LYS A 181 15.06 20.42 10.82
N ALA A 182 14.02 21.25 10.82
CA ALA A 182 13.64 22.04 11.99
C ALA A 182 13.33 21.16 13.21
N ALA A 183 12.56 20.09 13.04
CA ALA A 183 12.22 19.17 14.12
C ALA A 183 13.44 18.47 14.75
N VAL A 184 14.43 18.09 13.92
CA VAL A 184 15.71 17.53 14.40
C VAL A 184 16.49 18.59 15.19
N GLU A 185 16.59 19.81 14.69
CA GLU A 185 17.26 20.91 15.38
C GLU A 185 16.60 21.26 16.73
N ASP A 186 15.26 21.30 16.78
CA ASP A 186 14.51 21.53 18.02
C ASP A 186 14.78 20.42 19.04
N THR A 187 14.72 19.16 18.61
CA THR A 187 14.99 18.00 19.47
C THR A 187 16.41 18.05 20.05
N LEU A 188 17.41 18.41 19.23
CA LEU A 188 18.80 18.56 19.68
C LEU A 188 18.98 19.72 20.68
N ARG A 189 18.13 20.75 20.61
CA ARG A 189 18.08 21.85 21.59
C ARG A 189 17.31 21.49 22.87
N GLY A 190 16.73 20.28 22.96
CA GLY A 190 15.84 19.90 24.06
C GLY A 190 14.45 20.54 23.98
N CYS A 191 14.11 21.17 22.84
CA CYS A 191 12.77 21.67 22.57
C CYS A 191 11.92 20.52 22.00
N PRO A 192 10.67 20.35 22.47
CA PRO A 192 9.76 19.39 21.83
C PRO A 192 9.48 19.84 20.39
N PRO A 193 9.49 18.93 19.40
CA PRO A 193 9.13 19.28 18.04
C PRO A 193 7.65 19.68 17.97
N ASP A 194 7.34 20.67 17.12
CA ASP A 194 5.96 21.04 16.79
C ASP A 194 5.31 19.93 15.95
N ALA A 195 4.70 18.98 16.64
CA ALA A 195 4.04 17.83 16.06
C ALA A 195 2.53 17.88 16.33
N PRO A 196 1.70 17.48 15.35
CA PRO A 196 0.27 17.37 15.55
C PRO A 196 -0.04 16.34 16.66
N PRO A 197 -1.12 16.52 17.42
CA PRO A 197 -1.49 15.57 18.47
C PRO A 197 -1.79 14.20 17.85
N PRO A 198 -1.38 13.10 18.52
CA PRO A 198 -1.63 11.76 18.00
C PRO A 198 -3.14 11.50 17.91
N ALA A 199 -3.54 10.84 16.83
CA ALA A 199 -4.93 10.52 16.61
C ALA A 199 -5.43 9.46 17.59
N LYS A 200 -6.74 9.52 17.89
CA LYS A 200 -7.38 8.53 18.76
C LYS A 200 -7.51 7.20 18.01
N HIS A 201 -6.77 6.20 18.45
CA HIS A 201 -6.90 4.82 17.99
C HIS A 201 -7.83 4.03 18.92
N ARG A 202 -8.67 3.16 18.33
CA ARG A 202 -9.53 2.25 19.08
C ARG A 202 -9.21 0.80 18.71
N ALA A 203 -8.45 0.14 19.59
CA ALA A 203 -8.16 -1.28 19.41
C ALA A 203 -9.42 -2.13 19.60
N ASN A 204 -9.51 -3.25 18.87
CA ASN A 204 -10.51 -4.29 19.10
C ASN A 204 -9.80 -5.62 19.33
N THR A 205 -9.38 -5.84 20.57
CA THR A 205 -8.59 -7.01 20.97
C THR A 205 -9.33 -8.32 20.75
N LEU A 206 -10.67 -8.32 20.93
CA LEU A 206 -11.52 -9.48 20.71
C LEU A 206 -11.56 -9.85 19.22
N GLN A 207 -11.86 -8.90 18.33
CA GLN A 207 -11.89 -9.18 16.89
C GLN A 207 -10.52 -9.62 16.39
N ARG A 208 -9.44 -8.95 16.83
CA ARG A 208 -8.07 -9.36 16.52
C ARG A 208 -7.81 -10.82 16.93
N PHE A 209 -8.26 -11.23 18.11
CA PHE A 209 -8.13 -12.62 18.56
C PHE A 209 -8.92 -13.58 17.67
N LEU A 210 -10.15 -13.24 17.30
CA LEU A 210 -11.00 -14.05 16.42
C LEU A 210 -10.38 -14.23 15.03
N ASP A 211 -9.83 -13.17 14.44
CA ASP A 211 -9.17 -13.24 13.12
C ASP A 211 -7.95 -14.15 13.16
N ILE A 212 -7.12 -14.03 14.21
CA ILE A 212 -5.95 -14.89 14.40
C ILE A 212 -6.38 -16.36 14.53
N ARG A 213 -7.40 -16.64 15.33
CA ARG A 213 -7.92 -18.00 15.52
C ARG A 213 -8.49 -18.58 14.23
N THR A 214 -9.19 -17.77 13.46
CA THR A 214 -9.75 -18.18 12.16
C THR A 214 -8.64 -18.50 11.18
N ALA A 215 -7.64 -17.63 11.05
CA ALA A 215 -6.49 -17.86 10.19
C ALA A 215 -5.71 -19.13 10.59
N GLN A 216 -5.52 -19.38 11.89
CA GLN A 216 -4.87 -20.59 12.39
C GLN A 216 -5.63 -21.87 12.01
N ARG A 217 -6.97 -21.86 12.14
CA ARG A 217 -7.82 -23.00 11.76
C ARG A 217 -7.77 -23.27 10.27
N SER A 218 -7.86 -22.22 9.44
CA SER A 218 -7.75 -22.36 7.98
C SER A 218 -6.38 -22.91 7.57
N ALA A 219 -5.30 -22.43 8.18
CA ALA A 219 -3.95 -22.94 7.93
C ALA A 219 -3.78 -24.41 8.35
N GLN A 220 -4.41 -24.83 9.45
CA GLN A 220 -4.39 -26.22 9.90
C GLN A 220 -5.20 -27.13 8.96
N ALA A 221 -6.36 -26.66 8.48
CA ALA A 221 -7.19 -27.41 7.52
C ALA A 221 -6.53 -27.54 6.13
N ALA A 222 -5.74 -26.55 5.72
CA ALA A 222 -5.02 -26.56 4.44
C ALA A 222 -3.71 -27.39 4.48
N ARG A 223 -3.26 -27.85 5.65
CA ARG A 223 -2.08 -28.71 5.73
C ARG A 223 -2.38 -30.06 5.07
N PRO A 224 -1.56 -30.50 4.09
CA PRO A 224 -1.70 -31.85 3.56
C PRO A 224 -1.57 -32.85 4.71
N ALA A 225 -2.36 -33.93 4.66
CA ALA A 225 -2.25 -35.01 5.62
C ALA A 225 -0.78 -35.45 5.72
N ALA A 226 -0.30 -35.69 6.94
CA ALA A 226 1.07 -36.18 7.14
C ALA A 226 1.28 -37.40 6.23
N PRO A 227 2.41 -37.48 5.50
CA PRO A 227 2.68 -38.65 4.69
C PRO A 227 2.56 -39.88 5.58
N VAL A 228 1.68 -40.81 5.18
CA VAL A 228 1.53 -42.10 5.84
C VAL A 228 2.94 -42.70 5.92
N PRO A 229 3.41 -43.17 7.09
CA PRO A 229 4.74 -43.77 7.20
C PRO A 229 4.85 -44.85 6.14
N VAL A 230 5.70 -44.62 5.14
CA VAL A 230 6.02 -45.66 4.16
C VAL A 230 6.65 -46.78 4.96
N ALA A 231 6.05 -47.98 4.89
CA ALA A 231 6.58 -49.15 5.56
C ALA A 231 8.07 -49.26 5.24
N LYS A 232 8.89 -49.37 6.29
CA LYS A 232 10.35 -49.42 6.17
C LYS A 232 10.67 -50.54 5.16
N PRO A 233 11.36 -50.23 4.03
CA PRO A 233 11.73 -51.28 3.10
C PRO A 233 12.55 -52.34 3.85
N PRO A 234 12.40 -53.64 3.51
CA PRO A 234 13.15 -54.70 4.15
C PRO A 234 14.65 -54.38 4.11
N PRO A 235 15.41 -54.76 5.16
CA PRO A 235 16.83 -54.46 5.23
C PRO A 235 17.54 -54.97 3.96
N ALA A 236 18.33 -54.10 3.34
CA ALA A 236 19.09 -54.45 2.16
C ALA A 236 20.06 -55.60 2.49
N PRO A 237 20.30 -56.55 1.56
CA PRO A 237 21.34 -57.55 1.72
C PRO A 237 22.72 -56.86 1.84
N GLU A 238 23.56 -57.44 2.68
CA GLU A 238 24.87 -56.94 3.09
C GLU A 238 25.78 -56.69 1.87
N PRO A 239 26.40 -55.50 1.73
CA PRO A 239 27.18 -55.17 0.55
C PRO A 239 28.52 -55.92 0.52
N ALA A 240 28.86 -56.47 -0.65
CA ALA A 240 30.16 -57.05 -0.94
C ALA A 240 31.28 -55.97 -0.84
N PRO A 241 32.51 -56.35 -0.44
CA PRO A 241 33.60 -55.42 -0.18
C PRO A 241 34.04 -54.65 -1.43
N ALA A 242 34.22 -53.33 -1.28
CA ALA A 242 34.58 -52.42 -2.35
C ALA A 242 36.08 -52.50 -2.72
N PRO A 243 36.45 -52.34 -4.02
CA PRO A 243 37.84 -52.25 -4.45
C PRO A 243 38.46 -50.87 -4.20
N VAL A 244 39.78 -50.90 -4.03
CA VAL A 244 40.68 -49.79 -3.68
C VAL A 244 40.70 -48.69 -4.76
N LYS A 245 40.58 -47.42 -4.34
CA LYS A 245 40.67 -46.24 -5.21
C LYS A 245 42.13 -45.78 -5.35
N THR A 246 42.60 -45.64 -6.59
CA THR A 246 43.79 -44.89 -6.97
C THR A 246 43.43 -43.43 -7.25
N SER A 247 44.27 -42.52 -6.75
CA SER A 247 44.17 -41.06 -6.80
C SER A 247 44.62 -40.50 -8.15
N ALA A 248 43.85 -39.54 -8.69
CA ALA A 248 44.26 -38.70 -9.82
C ALA A 248 43.97 -37.21 -9.53
N GLU A 249 44.73 -36.40 -10.24
CA GLU A 249 45.30 -35.08 -9.92
C GLU A 249 44.34 -33.91 -10.19
N LYS A 250 44.44 -32.84 -9.39
CA LYS A 250 43.68 -31.59 -9.55
C LYS A 250 44.38 -30.66 -10.55
N VAL A 251 43.64 -30.17 -11.55
CA VAL A 251 44.05 -29.06 -12.43
C VAL A 251 43.21 -27.83 -12.09
N GLU A 252 43.87 -26.73 -11.72
CA GLU A 252 43.26 -25.40 -11.49
C GLU A 252 43.07 -24.64 -12.82
N VAL A 253 41.94 -23.94 -12.95
CA VAL A 253 41.60 -23.07 -14.07
C VAL A 253 41.41 -21.64 -13.55
N PRO A 254 41.94 -20.59 -14.21
CA PRO A 254 41.91 -19.22 -13.69
C PRO A 254 40.55 -18.52 -13.84
N LYS A 255 40.25 -17.64 -12.88
CA LYS A 255 38.98 -16.90 -12.74
C LYS A 255 38.93 -15.67 -13.66
N THR A 256 37.89 -15.56 -14.46
CA THR A 256 37.50 -14.34 -15.19
C THR A 256 36.57 -13.46 -14.34
N LEU A 257 36.87 -12.15 -14.32
CA LEU A 257 36.06 -11.10 -13.67
C LEU A 257 34.73 -10.88 -14.42
N THR A 258 33.64 -10.64 -13.67
CA THR A 258 32.27 -10.53 -14.21
C THR A 258 31.80 -9.08 -14.35
N LEU A 259 30.86 -8.89 -15.29
CA LEU A 259 30.11 -7.67 -15.70
C LEU A 259 29.39 -6.87 -14.59
N SER A 260 29.57 -7.20 -13.31
CA SER A 260 28.96 -6.48 -12.18
C SER A 260 29.71 -5.19 -11.80
N GLN A 261 30.87 -4.92 -12.39
CA GLN A 261 31.67 -3.73 -12.12
C GLN A 261 31.37 -2.53 -13.05
N ALA A 262 30.48 -2.69 -14.03
CA ALA A 262 30.16 -1.66 -15.04
C ALA A 262 28.92 -0.79 -14.73
N PHE A 263 28.25 -0.95 -13.58
CA PHE A 263 26.95 -0.31 -13.32
C PHE A 263 26.98 0.92 -12.38
N ARG A 264 28.12 1.61 -12.27
CA ARG A 264 28.31 2.69 -11.26
C ARG A 264 28.72 4.07 -11.80
N ALA A 265 28.25 4.47 -12.99
CA ALA A 265 28.41 5.87 -13.43
C ALA A 265 27.24 6.34 -14.30
N ALA A 266 26.83 7.60 -14.10
CA ALA A 266 25.68 8.35 -14.65
C ALA A 266 24.35 8.08 -13.90
N VAL A 267 23.66 9.03 -13.27
CA VAL A 267 23.30 10.42 -13.64
C VAL A 267 22.96 11.23 -12.36
N PRO A 268 23.09 12.56 -12.33
CA PRO A 268 21.90 13.34 -11.96
C PRO A 268 21.73 14.60 -12.83
N MET A 269 20.52 14.80 -13.35
CA MET A 269 20.06 16.09 -13.89
C MET A 269 18.76 16.48 -13.19
N ARG A 270 18.71 17.73 -12.73
CA ARG A 270 17.75 18.28 -11.76
C ARG A 270 16.43 18.69 -12.46
N SER A 271 15.29 18.24 -11.94
CA SER A 271 13.94 18.52 -12.44
C SER A 271 13.25 19.73 -11.81
N ARG A 272 14.00 20.73 -11.32
CA ARG A 272 13.40 21.85 -10.55
C ARG A 272 12.84 23.01 -11.38
N ASP A 273 13.09 23.09 -12.68
CA ASP A 273 12.74 24.29 -13.46
C ASP A 273 11.50 24.16 -14.35
N LEU A 274 10.91 22.96 -14.49
CA LEU A 274 9.72 22.74 -15.34
C LEU A 274 8.39 23.04 -14.64
N ILE A 275 8.32 22.88 -13.31
CA ILE A 275 7.08 23.01 -12.54
C ILE A 275 6.70 24.50 -12.33
N VAL A 276 7.67 25.41 -12.26
CA VAL A 276 7.40 26.85 -12.10
C VAL A 276 6.90 27.49 -13.41
N ILE A 277 7.26 26.92 -14.57
CA ILE A 277 6.87 27.45 -15.88
C ILE A 277 5.43 27.06 -16.23
N LEU A 278 4.96 25.86 -15.86
CA LEU A 278 3.57 25.45 -16.09
C LEU A 278 2.58 26.17 -15.17
N TRP A 279 2.93 26.41 -13.90
CA TRP A 279 2.04 27.10 -12.97
C TRP A 279 1.78 28.55 -13.41
N ARG A 280 2.79 29.28 -13.88
CA ARG A 280 2.65 30.68 -14.34
C ARG A 280 1.75 30.85 -15.57
N ARG A 281 1.58 29.82 -16.40
CA ARG A 281 0.63 29.85 -17.54
C ARG A 281 -0.82 29.61 -17.14
N LEU A 282 -1.06 28.92 -16.03
CA LEU A 282 -2.42 28.59 -15.55
C LEU A 282 -3.05 29.71 -14.71
N VAL A 283 -2.25 30.54 -14.01
CA VAL A 283 -2.79 31.61 -13.13
C VAL A 283 -2.84 33.01 -13.76
N GLY A 284 -2.45 33.19 -15.03
CA GLY A 284 -2.62 34.46 -15.73
C GLY A 284 -1.82 35.65 -15.17
N ILE A 285 -0.78 35.41 -14.36
CA ILE A 285 0.03 36.46 -13.75
C ILE A 285 1.10 36.92 -14.76
N LYS A 286 0.98 38.16 -15.26
CA LYS A 286 2.03 38.79 -16.07
C LYS A 286 3.23 39.18 -15.18
N PRO A 287 4.46 39.04 -15.67
CA PRO A 287 5.65 39.42 -14.91
C PRO A 287 5.76 40.96 -14.80
N THR A 288 6.07 41.44 -13.59
CA THR A 288 6.76 42.72 -13.35
C THR A 288 8.25 42.48 -13.26
#